data_AF-A0A2A5FUY3-F1
#
_entry.id   AF-A0A2A5FUY3-F1
#
_cell.length_a   1.000
_cell.length_b   1.000
_cell.length_c   1.000
_cell.angle_alpha   90.00
_cell.angle_beta   90.00
_cell.angle_gamma   90.00
#
_symmetry.space_group_name_H-M   'P 1'
#
loop_
_entity.id
_entity.type
_entity.pdbx_description
1 polymer ?
#
loop_
_entity_poly.entity_id
_entity_poly.type
_entity_poly.pdbx_seq_one_letter_code
_entity_poly.pdbx_strand_id
1 'polypeptide(L)' 'MPVVWKRAHGKGRVFYSALGHVAAEFENREMKTILQRGMAWAVR' A
#
# COMPACT_ATOMS: atom_id res chain seq x y z
N MET A 1 -14.52 5.12 5.79
CA MET A 1 -13.13 5.58 5.48
C MET A 1 -12.43 4.51 4.67
N PRO A 2 -11.76 4.84 3.55
CA PRO A 2 -11.03 3.83 2.76
C PRO A 2 -9.75 3.39 3.50
N VAL A 3 -9.50 2.08 3.53
CA VAL A 3 -8.36 1.47 4.25
C VAL A 3 -7.10 1.37 3.38
N VAL A 4 -7.27 1.08 2.08
CA VAL A 4 -6.19 1.04 1.09
C VAL A 4 -6.68 1.68 -0.20
N TRP A 5 -5.87 2.55 -0.81
CA TRP A 5 -6.19 3.16 -2.10
C TRP A 5 -4.93 3.61 -2.84
N LYS A 6 -5.09 3.93 -4.13
CA LYS A 6 -4.05 4.52 -4.96
C LYS A 6 -4.61 5.64 -5.83
N ARG A 7 -3.81 6.65 -6.12
CA ARG A 7 -4.21 7.81 -6.92
C ARG A 7 -3.01 8.40 -7.68
N ALA A 8 -3.25 8.91 -8.89
CA ALA A 8 -2.27 9.75 -9.60
C ALA A 8 -2.30 11.18 -9.04
N HIS A 9 -1.12 11.77 -8.80
CA HIS A 9 -0.98 13.13 -8.32
C HIS A 9 0.04 13.88 -9.20
N GLY A 10 -0.48 14.68 -10.14
CA GLY A 10 0.35 15.27 -11.19
C GLY A 10 1.05 14.18 -12.01
N LYS A 11 2.38 14.29 -12.14
CA LYS A 11 3.22 13.27 -12.79
C LYS A 11 3.58 12.09 -11.88
N GLY A 12 3.26 12.17 -10.58
CA GLY A 12 3.58 11.16 -9.58
C GLY A 12 2.41 10.22 -9.26
N ARG A 13 2.71 9.18 -8.49
CA ARG A 13 1.74 8.16 -8.06
C ARG A 13 1.77 8.01 -6.54
N VAL A 14 0.60 7.98 -5.92
CA VAL A 14 0.43 7.87 -4.46
C VAL A 14 -0.27 6.57 -4.15
N PHE A 15 0.37 5.73 -3.34
CA PHE A 15 -0.22 4.54 -2.74
C PHE A 15 -0.37 4.79 -1.23
N TYR A 16 -1.58 4.57 -0.70
CA TYR A 16 -1.89 4.73 0.72
C TYR A 16 -2.40 3.41 1.30
N SER A 17 -1.93 3.09 2.50
CA SER A 17 -2.39 1.97 3.31
C SER A 17 -2.48 2.38 4.78
N ALA A 18 -3.63 2.14 5.40
CA ALA A 18 -3.82 2.26 6.85
C ALA A 18 -3.55 0.94 7.61
N LEU A 19 -3.17 -0.12 6.90
CA LEU A 19 -2.73 -1.39 7.49
C LEU A 19 -1.27 -1.29 7.96
N GLY A 20 -0.88 -2.07 8.96
CA GLY A 20 0.49 -2.13 9.48
C GLY A 20 0.67 -1.42 10.82
N HIS A 21 -0.37 -1.40 11.67
CA HIS A 21 -0.27 -0.78 13.00
C HIS A 21 0.77 -1.50 13.88
N VAL A 22 0.93 -2.82 13.69
CA VAL A 22 1.98 -3.63 14.33
C VAL A 22 2.72 -4.48 13.30
N ALA A 23 3.99 -4.77 13.57
CA ALA A 23 4.85 -5.51 12.63
C ALA A 23 4.33 -6.93 12.31
N ALA A 24 3.68 -7.58 13.28
CA ALA A 24 3.10 -8.91 13.08
C ALA A 24 2.01 -8.96 11.98
N GLU A 25 1.41 -7.82 11.61
CA GLU A 25 0.44 -7.76 10.51
C GLU A 25 1.07 -8.09 9.15
N PHE A 26 2.39 -7.94 9.00
CA PHE A 26 3.12 -8.32 7.78
C PHE A 26 3.29 -9.83 7.61
N GLU A 27 2.99 -10.63 8.64
CA GLU A 27 2.91 -12.09 8.54
C GLU A 27 1.64 -12.53 7.80
N ASN A 28 0.60 -11.67 7.73
CA ASN A 28 -0.54 -11.89 6.87
C ASN A 28 -0.13 -11.74 5.39
N ARG A 29 -0.32 -12.81 4.61
CA ARG A 29 0.15 -12.89 3.22
C ARG A 29 -0.53 -11.86 2.32
N GLU A 30 -1.80 -11.59 2.53
CA GLU A 30 -2.60 -10.64 1.75
C GLU A 30 -2.12 -9.20 2.00
N MET A 31 -1.86 -8.85 3.26
CA MET A 31 -1.35 -7.55 3.69
C MET A 31 0.06 -7.30 3.13
N LYS A 32 0.95 -8.29 3.21
CA LYS A 32 2.27 -8.22 2.58
C LYS A 32 2.17 -8.05 1.06
N THR A 33 1.27 -8.81 0.42
CA THR A 33 1.08 -8.77 -1.04
C THR A 33 0.58 -7.40 -1.51
N ILE A 34 -0.39 -6.79 -0.81
CA ILE A 34 -0.94 -5.49 -1.19
C ILE A 34 0.10 -4.38 -1.00
N LEU A 35 0.88 -4.40 0.08
CA LEU A 35 1.95 -3.44 0.30
C LEU A 35 3.02 -3.54 -0.80
N GLN A 36 3.51 -4.74 -1.09
CA GLN A 36 4.53 -4.97 -2.12
C GLN A 36 4.07 -4.48 -3.50
N ARG A 37 2.83 -4.82 -3.89
CA ARG A 37 2.25 -4.36 -5.17
C ARG A 37 2.02 -2.86 -5.19
N GLY A 38 1.58 -2.29 -4.08
CA GLY A 38 1.38 -0.85 -3.92
C GLY A 38 2.66 -0.05 -4.08
N MET A 39 3.73 -0.47 -3.38
CA MET A 39 5.07 0.13 -3.51
C MET A 39 5.61 0.00 -4.93
N ALA A 40 5.54 -1.20 -5.52
CA ALA A 40 5.99 -1.41 -6.90
C ALA A 40 5.19 -0.58 -7.90
N TRP A 41 3.90 -0.33 -7.65
CA TRP A 41 3.08 0.58 -8.45
C TRP A 41 3.37 2.06 -8.16
N ALA A 42 3.87 2.45 -7.00
CA ALA A 42 4.21 3.86 -6.74
C ALA A 42 5.53 4.28 -7.41
N VAL A 43 6.47 3.34 -7.59
CA VAL A 43 7.84 3.62 -8.09
C VAL A 43 7.95 3.78 -9.60
N ARG A 44 7.11 3.12 -10.40
CA ARG A 44 7.15 3.32 -11.87
C ARG A 44 6.48 4.65 -12.29
#